data_AF-A0AAN7IVS4-F1
#
_entry.id   AF-A0AAN7IVS4-F1
#
_cell.length_a   1.000
_cell.length_b   1.000
_cell.length_c   1.000
_cell.angle_alpha   90.00
_cell.angle_beta   90.00
_cell.angle_gamma   90.00
#
_symmetry.space_group_name_H-M   'P 1'
#
loop_
_entity.id
_entity.type
_entity.pdbx_description
1 polymer ?
#
loop_
_entity_poly.entity_id
_entity_poly.type
_entity_poly.pdbx_seq_one_letter_code
_entity_poly.pdbx_strand_id
1 'polypeptide(L)'
;MLQRIEIVKYLLSVSKVKEGADALNKMGLIALEVLNHHPKDLKSFTIQNIFMDACAVRTTKKNNLSPSLEIVVGHQDSAKRKRSSKKRWKKWLKYLRYKGDWLEETRGALMVVATVITTITFQPAINPVGGVLQPNVNDTYGWKYDLNSTCMAGNSVLACDFNHNYGFLMFMIYNTVSFTASLCVVFLLISGFPLKNKVCMCLLTFAMCTSLTFLALAYLSALSVLIPYTFFDGFAYNATLVISGCVQLSLMVVVSMVLLIHTIRLLAWLVVKIRKFTLYIQRRQ
;
A
#
# COMPACT_ATOMS: atom_id res chain seq x y z
N MET A 1 -33.80 -5.07 13.54
CA MET A 1 -32.61 -5.80 13.02
C MET A 1 -31.94 -6.70 14.06
N LEU A 2 -31.85 -6.31 15.34
CA LEU A 2 -31.49 -7.22 16.46
C LEU A 2 -32.42 -8.44 16.57
N GLN A 3 -33.72 -8.21 16.36
CA GLN A 3 -34.77 -9.24 16.44
C GLN A 3 -34.47 -10.53 15.65
N ARG A 4 -33.92 -10.47 14.43
CA ARG A 4 -33.69 -11.69 13.62
C ARG A 4 -32.57 -12.57 14.17
N ILE A 5 -31.50 -11.98 14.69
CA ILE A 5 -30.38 -12.72 15.30
C ILE A 5 -30.83 -13.31 16.65
N GLU A 6 -31.63 -12.56 17.38
CA GLU A 6 -32.19 -12.96 18.67
C GLU A 6 -33.19 -14.12 18.53
N ILE A 7 -34.02 -14.11 17.47
CA ILE A 7 -34.90 -15.23 17.12
C ILE A 7 -34.08 -16.48 16.80
N VAL A 8 -32.99 -16.37 16.04
CA VAL A 8 -32.12 -17.53 15.74
C VAL A 8 -31.47 -18.08 17.01
N LYS A 9 -31.01 -17.21 17.92
CA LYS A 9 -30.50 -17.63 19.23
C LYS A 9 -31.58 -18.33 20.07
N TYR A 10 -32.79 -17.78 20.09
CA TYR A 10 -33.92 -18.38 20.80
C TYR A 10 -34.27 -19.76 20.23
N LEU A 11 -34.38 -19.89 18.90
CA LEU A 11 -34.66 -21.17 18.24
C LEU A 11 -33.58 -22.22 18.53
N LEU A 12 -32.30 -21.83 18.57
CA LEU A 12 -31.20 -22.74 18.93
C LEU A 12 -31.14 -23.06 20.43
N SER A 13 -31.84 -22.31 21.29
CA SER A 13 -31.96 -22.62 22.71
C SER A 13 -33.03 -23.68 23.01
N VAL A 14 -33.97 -23.90 22.09
CA VAL A 14 -35.02 -24.92 22.22
C VAL A 14 -34.46 -26.29 21.80
N SER A 15 -34.38 -27.25 22.73
CA SER A 15 -33.74 -28.56 22.50
C SER A 15 -34.25 -29.29 21.25
N LYS A 16 -35.57 -29.34 21.05
CA LYS A 16 -36.20 -29.99 19.89
C LYS A 16 -35.78 -29.37 18.54
N VAL A 17 -35.61 -28.04 18.49
CA VAL A 17 -35.21 -27.32 17.27
C VAL A 17 -33.71 -27.42 17.05
N LYS A 18 -32.93 -27.40 18.14
CA LYS A 18 -31.48 -27.62 18.12
C LYS A 18 -31.13 -29.02 17.64
N GLU A 19 -31.90 -30.03 18.02
CA GLU A 19 -31.73 -31.42 17.57
C GLU A 19 -31.99 -31.59 16.06
N GLY A 20 -32.94 -30.81 15.52
CA GLY A 20 -33.26 -30.75 14.09
C GLY A 20 -32.38 -29.79 13.27
N ALA A 21 -31.38 -29.12 13.86
CA ALA A 21 -30.52 -28.19 13.14
C ALA A 21 -29.66 -28.87 12.06
N ASP A 22 -29.42 -30.18 12.23
CA ASP A 22 -28.70 -31.05 11.29
C ASP A 22 -29.65 -31.75 10.28
N ALA A 23 -30.96 -31.47 10.35
CA ALA A 23 -31.93 -32.03 9.43
C ALA A 23 -31.74 -31.45 8.02
N LEU A 24 -31.82 -32.33 7.02
CA LEU A 24 -31.68 -31.96 5.62
C LEU A 24 -32.99 -31.37 5.11
N ASN A 25 -32.90 -30.24 4.39
CA ASN A 25 -34.04 -29.72 3.64
C ASN A 25 -34.31 -30.60 2.39
N LYS A 26 -35.36 -30.28 1.63
CA LYS A 26 -35.70 -30.99 0.37
C LYS A 26 -34.60 -30.93 -0.71
N MET A 27 -33.56 -30.10 -0.52
CA MET A 27 -32.38 -30.01 -1.39
C MET A 27 -31.18 -30.79 -0.83
N GLY A 28 -31.34 -31.54 0.26
CA GLY A 28 -30.25 -32.32 0.87
C GLY A 28 -29.22 -31.48 1.61
N LEU A 29 -29.56 -30.26 2.03
CA LEU A 29 -28.64 -29.33 2.70
C LEU A 29 -29.02 -29.13 4.16
N ILE A 30 -28.00 -29.06 5.02
CA ILE A 30 -28.14 -28.67 6.43
C ILE A 30 -28.31 -27.15 6.53
N ALA A 31 -28.96 -26.64 7.58
CA ALA A 31 -29.17 -25.19 7.80
C ALA A 31 -27.87 -24.36 7.67
N LEU A 32 -26.72 -24.91 8.10
CA LEU A 32 -25.39 -24.29 7.96
C LEU A 32 -24.92 -24.21 6.50
N GLU A 33 -25.24 -25.22 5.68
CA GLU A 33 -24.87 -25.29 4.27
C GLU A 33 -25.73 -24.36 3.42
N VAL A 34 -27.01 -24.23 3.75
CA VAL A 34 -27.92 -23.23 3.14
C VAL A 34 -27.37 -21.82 3.37
N LEU A 35 -26.91 -21.51 4.58
CA LEU A 35 -26.32 -20.21 4.90
C LEU A 35 -25.03 -19.92 4.08
N ASN A 36 -24.28 -20.96 3.71
CA ASN A 36 -23.09 -20.83 2.88
C ASN A 36 -23.38 -20.56 1.39
N HIS A 37 -24.62 -20.80 0.94
CA HIS A 37 -25.02 -20.64 -0.46
C HIS A 37 -25.48 -19.21 -0.82
N HIS A 38 -25.71 -18.35 0.18
CA HIS A 38 -26.13 -16.95 -0.01
C HIS A 38 -24.96 -15.95 -0.08
N PRO A 39 -25.13 -14.79 -0.76
CA PRO A 39 -24.09 -13.75 -0.85
C PRO A 39 -23.73 -13.22 0.54
N LYS A 40 -22.43 -13.20 0.83
CA LYS A 40 -21.90 -12.98 2.18
C LYS A 40 -21.89 -11.51 2.55
N ASP A 41 -22.81 -11.11 3.41
CA ASP A 41 -22.75 -9.85 4.16
C ASP A 41 -22.14 -10.09 5.56
N LEU A 42 -21.72 -9.01 6.23
CA LEU A 42 -21.17 -9.08 7.60
C LEU A 42 -22.13 -9.77 8.58
N LYS A 43 -23.43 -9.74 8.29
CA LYS A 43 -24.51 -10.29 9.13
C LYS A 43 -24.59 -11.82 9.05
N SER A 44 -24.36 -12.41 7.87
CA SER A 44 -24.26 -13.86 7.67
C SER A 44 -23.12 -14.49 8.49
N PHE A 45 -22.05 -13.73 8.74
CA PHE A 45 -20.88 -14.20 9.49
C PHE A 45 -21.17 -14.35 10.99
N THR A 46 -21.94 -13.42 11.58
CA THR A 46 -22.36 -13.51 12.98
C THR A 46 -23.25 -14.73 13.22
N ILE A 47 -24.19 -15.00 12.32
CA ILE A 47 -25.08 -16.16 12.42
C ILE A 47 -24.30 -17.47 12.22
N GLN A 48 -23.34 -17.49 11.30
CA GLN A 48 -22.46 -18.64 11.09
C GLN A 48 -21.65 -18.99 12.34
N ASN A 49 -21.07 -18.00 13.02
CA ASN A 49 -20.33 -18.26 14.27
C ASN A 49 -21.22 -18.80 15.38
N ILE A 50 -22.45 -18.27 15.54
CA ILE A 50 -23.41 -18.77 16.55
C ILE A 50 -23.76 -20.24 16.30
N PHE A 51 -23.98 -20.64 15.03
CA PHE A 51 -24.23 -22.04 14.68
C PHE A 51 -23.01 -22.94 14.93
N MET A 52 -21.80 -22.45 14.61
CA MET A 52 -20.57 -23.21 14.85
C MET A 52 -20.32 -23.44 16.34
N ASP A 53 -20.58 -22.45 17.19
CA ASP A 53 -20.45 -22.58 18.65
C ASP A 53 -21.49 -23.56 19.22
N ALA A 54 -22.75 -23.48 18.77
CA ALA A 54 -23.80 -24.39 19.19
C ALA A 54 -23.51 -25.86 18.80
N CYS A 55 -22.87 -26.06 17.65
CA CYS A 55 -22.51 -27.38 17.12
C CYS A 55 -21.22 -27.92 17.76
N ALA A 56 -20.23 -27.06 18.07
CA ALA A 56 -19.00 -27.44 18.75
C ALA A 56 -19.26 -28.03 20.15
N VAL A 57 -20.21 -27.45 20.90
CA VAL A 57 -20.64 -27.97 22.21
C VAL A 57 -21.21 -29.40 22.11
N ARG A 58 -21.78 -29.79 20.97
CA ARG A 58 -22.31 -31.15 20.72
C ARG A 58 -21.19 -32.16 20.47
N THR A 59 -20.18 -31.79 19.69
CA THR A 59 -19.02 -32.65 19.39
C THR A 59 -18.26 -33.01 20.67
N THR A 60 -18.12 -32.06 21.61
CA THR A 60 -17.47 -32.32 22.91
C THR A 60 -18.30 -33.23 23.80
N LYS A 61 -19.64 -33.17 23.75
CA LYS A 61 -20.53 -34.02 24.57
C LYS A 61 -20.64 -35.46 24.06
N LYS A 62 -20.46 -35.69 22.76
CA LYS A 62 -20.51 -37.03 22.13
C LYS A 62 -19.22 -37.83 22.33
N ASN A 63 -18.10 -37.17 22.60
CA ASN A 63 -16.79 -37.79 22.77
C ASN A 63 -16.53 -38.38 24.18
N ASN A 64 -17.50 -38.28 25.10
CA ASN A 64 -17.38 -38.78 26.48
C ASN A 64 -18.05 -40.16 26.73
N LEU A 65 -18.32 -40.94 25.68
CA LEU A 65 -18.69 -42.36 25.80
C LEU A 65 -17.68 -43.23 25.01
N SER A 66 -17.00 -44.12 25.74
CA SER A 66 -15.89 -45.05 25.46
C SER A 66 -15.35 -45.32 24.03
N PRO A 67 -14.03 -45.60 23.90
CA PRO A 67 -13.40 -46.05 22.65
C PRO A 67 -13.33 -47.58 22.55
N SER A 68 -13.48 -48.12 21.34
CA SER A 68 -12.89 -49.41 20.98
C SER A 68 -11.92 -49.20 19.81
N LEU A 69 -10.67 -49.59 20.05
CA LEU A 69 -9.57 -49.64 19.11
C LEU A 69 -9.84 -50.70 18.04
N GLU A 70 -9.56 -50.37 16.79
CA GLU A 70 -8.91 -51.32 15.87
C GLU A 70 -7.88 -50.56 15.03
N ILE A 71 -6.62 -50.98 15.22
CA ILE A 71 -5.44 -50.50 14.51
C ILE A 71 -5.39 -51.25 13.19
N VAL A 72 -5.46 -50.53 12.07
CA VAL A 72 -4.88 -51.00 10.81
C VAL A 72 -4.00 -49.88 10.26
N VAL A 73 -2.69 -50.15 10.32
CA VAL A 73 -1.62 -49.36 9.73
C VAL A 73 -1.71 -49.48 8.21
N GLY A 74 -1.89 -48.35 7.53
CA GLY A 74 -1.84 -48.22 6.09
C GLY A 74 -1.17 -46.90 5.70
N HIS A 75 0.05 -47.01 5.20
CA HIS A 75 0.92 -45.95 4.71
C HIS A 75 0.35 -45.34 3.42
N GLN A 76 0.05 -44.02 3.37
CA GLN A 76 0.40 -43.11 2.26
C GLN A 76 -0.24 -41.70 2.36
N ASP A 77 0.53 -40.75 1.83
CA ASP A 77 0.15 -39.43 1.31
C ASP A 77 0.12 -38.21 2.23
N SER A 78 1.33 -37.74 2.50
CA SER A 78 1.70 -36.34 2.80
C SER A 78 1.43 -35.37 1.63
N ALA A 79 0.21 -35.36 1.08
CA ALA A 79 -0.17 -34.47 -0.04
C ALA A 79 -1.28 -33.44 0.30
N LYS A 80 -1.81 -33.40 1.53
CA LYS A 80 -2.98 -32.55 1.86
C LYS A 80 -2.70 -31.17 2.47
N ARG A 81 -1.48 -30.86 2.95
CA ARG A 81 -1.23 -29.57 3.66
C ARG A 81 -1.02 -28.35 2.74
N LYS A 82 -0.64 -28.52 1.46
CA LYS A 82 -0.41 -27.41 0.51
C LYS A 82 -1.67 -26.87 -0.19
N ARG A 83 -2.82 -27.57 -0.15
CA ARG A 83 -4.03 -27.22 -0.93
C ARG A 83 -4.87 -26.10 -0.28
N SER A 84 -4.87 -26.02 1.06
CA SER A 84 -5.59 -24.99 1.84
C SER A 84 -4.97 -23.60 1.69
N SER A 85 -3.63 -23.50 1.81
CA SER A 85 -2.89 -22.24 1.61
C SER A 85 -3.11 -21.65 0.21
N LYS A 86 -3.11 -22.49 -0.84
CA LYS A 86 -3.43 -22.03 -2.22
C LYS A 86 -4.86 -21.50 -2.34
N LYS A 87 -5.85 -22.10 -1.67
CA LYS A 87 -7.25 -21.60 -1.67
C LYS A 87 -7.37 -20.27 -0.93
N ARG A 88 -6.71 -20.14 0.23
CA ARG A 88 -6.69 -18.90 1.02
C ARG A 88 -5.98 -17.78 0.25
N TRP A 89 -4.79 -18.06 -0.30
CA TRP A 89 -4.02 -17.13 -1.13
C TRP A 89 -4.81 -16.67 -2.36
N LYS A 90 -5.46 -17.58 -3.10
CA LYS A 90 -6.33 -17.20 -4.23
C LYS A 90 -7.50 -16.31 -3.82
N LYS A 91 -8.07 -16.53 -2.64
CA LYS A 91 -9.15 -15.70 -2.09
C LYS A 91 -8.64 -14.30 -1.72
N TRP A 92 -7.49 -14.20 -1.04
CA TRP A 92 -6.82 -12.93 -0.75
C TRP A 92 -6.42 -12.19 -2.03
N LEU A 93 -5.88 -12.90 -3.04
CA LEU A 93 -5.55 -12.35 -4.35
C LEU A 93 -6.79 -11.81 -5.10
N LYS A 94 -7.98 -12.39 -4.83
CA LYS A 94 -9.26 -11.93 -5.39
C LYS A 94 -9.74 -10.63 -4.73
N TYR A 95 -9.53 -10.44 -3.42
CA TYR A 95 -9.78 -9.15 -2.75
C TYR A 95 -8.81 -8.06 -3.19
N LEU A 96 -7.56 -8.46 -3.43
CA LEU A 96 -6.52 -7.63 -4.01
C LEU A 96 -6.71 -7.34 -5.51
N ARG A 97 -7.67 -8.00 -6.18
CA ARG A 97 -7.98 -7.81 -7.59
C ARG A 97 -8.79 -6.53 -7.74
N TYR A 98 -8.05 -5.44 -7.68
CA TYR A 98 -8.44 -4.08 -7.93
C TYR A 98 -9.23 -3.93 -9.26
N LYS A 99 -10.35 -3.20 -9.18
CA LYS A 99 -11.26 -2.91 -10.29
C LYS A 99 -10.63 -1.77 -11.09
N GLY A 100 -10.29 -2.01 -12.35
CA GLY A 100 -9.63 -1.01 -13.21
C GLY A 100 -10.41 0.31 -13.32
N ASP A 101 -11.71 0.26 -13.04
CA ASP A 101 -12.63 1.40 -13.11
C ASP A 101 -12.28 2.53 -12.11
N TRP A 102 -11.74 2.23 -10.91
CA TRP A 102 -11.45 3.29 -9.92
C TRP A 102 -10.41 4.31 -10.41
N LEU A 103 -9.39 3.85 -11.14
CA LEU A 103 -8.37 4.75 -11.69
C LEU A 103 -8.93 5.68 -12.76
N GLU A 104 -9.91 5.18 -13.51
CA GLU A 104 -10.60 5.95 -14.55
C GLU A 104 -11.55 6.97 -13.91
N GLU A 105 -12.29 6.56 -12.86
CA GLU A 105 -13.15 7.43 -12.04
C GLU A 105 -12.36 8.52 -11.29
N THR A 106 -11.14 8.23 -10.83
CA THR A 106 -10.30 9.16 -10.06
C THR A 106 -9.24 9.90 -10.89
N ARG A 107 -9.21 9.68 -12.22
CA ARG A 107 -8.21 10.27 -13.14
C ARG A 107 -8.10 11.79 -12.99
N GLY A 108 -9.23 12.49 -12.92
CA GLY A 108 -9.26 13.95 -12.76
C GLY A 108 -8.63 14.40 -11.44
N ALA A 109 -8.97 13.74 -10.33
CA ALA A 109 -8.40 14.03 -9.02
C ALA A 109 -6.90 13.75 -8.98
N LEU A 110 -6.44 12.63 -9.55
CA LEU A 110 -5.01 12.30 -9.63
C LEU A 110 -4.22 13.32 -10.44
N MET A 111 -4.80 13.82 -11.54
CA MET A 111 -4.18 14.87 -12.34
C MET A 111 -4.02 16.17 -11.54
N VAL A 112 -5.03 16.55 -10.75
CA VAL A 112 -4.96 17.71 -9.86
C VAL A 112 -3.86 17.53 -8.82
N VAL A 113 -3.83 16.39 -8.11
CA VAL A 113 -2.79 16.14 -7.09
C VAL A 113 -1.39 16.17 -7.71
N ALA A 114 -1.20 15.53 -8.87
CA ALA A 114 0.10 15.53 -9.54
C ALA A 114 0.52 16.95 -9.94
N THR A 115 -0.39 17.75 -10.50
CA THR A 115 -0.13 19.15 -10.89
C THR A 115 0.20 20.02 -9.67
N VAL A 116 -0.46 19.79 -8.54
CA VAL A 116 -0.15 20.46 -7.26
C VAL A 116 1.25 20.09 -6.80
N ILE A 117 1.63 18.81 -6.83
CA ILE A 117 3.00 18.38 -6.48
C ILE A 117 4.03 19.01 -7.43
N THR A 118 3.77 19.02 -8.74
CA THR A 118 4.62 19.70 -9.73
C THR A 118 4.81 21.17 -9.37
N THR A 119 3.73 21.86 -9.00
CA THR A 119 3.78 23.29 -8.65
C THR A 119 4.58 23.53 -7.37
N ILE A 120 4.33 22.74 -6.32
CA ILE A 120 5.04 22.84 -5.03
C ILE A 120 6.53 22.56 -5.21
N THR A 121 6.91 21.60 -6.06
CA THR A 121 8.32 21.24 -6.30
C THR A 121 9.03 22.18 -7.27
N PHE A 122 8.29 22.88 -8.13
CA PHE A 122 8.83 23.92 -9.00
C PHE A 122 9.17 25.21 -8.23
N GLN A 123 8.37 25.56 -7.23
CA GLN A 123 8.51 26.81 -6.48
C GLN A 123 9.92 27.03 -5.89
N PRO A 124 10.53 26.08 -5.15
CA PRO A 124 11.87 26.26 -4.59
C PRO A 124 12.99 26.34 -5.64
N ALA A 125 12.75 25.87 -6.87
CA ALA A 125 13.77 25.91 -7.92
C ALA A 125 13.92 27.31 -8.52
N ILE A 126 12.80 28.04 -8.68
CA ILE A 126 12.80 29.41 -9.22
C ILE A 126 12.89 30.49 -8.14
N ASN A 127 12.41 30.18 -6.94
CA ASN A 127 12.44 31.06 -5.78
C ASN A 127 13.08 30.27 -4.62
N PRO A 128 14.41 30.08 -4.63
CA PRO A 128 15.08 29.32 -3.59
C PRO A 128 14.83 29.95 -2.23
N VAL A 129 14.61 29.09 -1.25
CA VAL A 129 14.48 29.49 0.15
C VAL A 129 15.78 30.18 0.57
N GLY A 130 15.69 31.31 1.26
CA GLY A 130 16.87 32.17 1.54
C GLY A 130 17.24 33.12 0.40
N GLY A 131 16.60 33.02 -0.76
CA GLY A 131 16.81 33.91 -1.90
C GLY A 131 18.09 33.61 -2.68
N VAL A 132 18.36 34.48 -3.66
CA VAL A 132 19.57 34.44 -4.48
C VAL A 132 20.51 35.57 -4.07
N LEU A 133 21.81 35.32 -4.16
CA LEU A 133 22.82 36.33 -3.93
C LEU A 133 22.75 37.39 -5.01
N GLN A 134 22.59 38.63 -4.57
CA GLN A 134 22.57 39.79 -5.45
C GLN A 134 24.00 40.28 -5.71
N PRO A 135 24.28 40.82 -6.91
CA PRO A 135 25.57 41.43 -7.20
C PRO A 135 25.79 42.62 -6.27
N ASN A 136 26.96 42.68 -5.64
CA ASN A 136 27.36 43.86 -4.87
C ASN A 136 27.96 44.90 -5.83
N VAL A 137 27.65 46.18 -5.64
CA VAL A 137 27.98 47.27 -6.59
C VAL A 137 29.51 47.43 -6.79
N ASN A 138 30.32 46.95 -5.84
CA ASN A 138 31.78 47.06 -5.86
C ASN A 138 32.53 45.74 -6.10
N ASP A 139 31.87 44.58 -6.05
CA ASP A 139 32.50 43.27 -6.25
C ASP A 139 31.86 42.56 -7.44
N THR A 140 32.51 42.67 -8.61
CA THR A 140 32.07 42.07 -9.87
C THR A 140 32.07 40.52 -9.83
N TYR A 141 32.61 39.91 -8.76
CA TYR A 141 32.81 38.47 -8.63
C TYR A 141 32.36 37.91 -7.26
N GLY A 142 31.15 38.27 -6.81
CA GLY A 142 30.44 37.49 -5.80
C GLY A 142 30.98 37.58 -4.37
N TRP A 143 30.22 37.03 -3.42
CA TRP A 143 30.57 37.07 -2.00
C TRP A 143 31.57 35.94 -1.70
N LYS A 144 32.75 36.29 -1.19
CA LYS A 144 33.71 35.30 -0.66
C LYS A 144 33.23 34.87 0.73
N TYR A 145 32.64 33.69 0.81
CA TYR A 145 32.26 33.07 2.08
C TYR A 145 33.45 32.37 2.77
N ASP A 146 34.44 31.91 2.00
CA ASP A 146 35.66 31.28 2.51
C ASP A 146 36.82 31.34 1.50
N LEU A 147 38.08 31.12 1.93
CA LEU A 147 39.31 31.35 1.15
C LEU A 147 39.36 30.60 -0.21
N ASN A 148 38.54 29.55 -0.40
CA ASN A 148 38.54 28.66 -1.57
C ASN A 148 37.21 28.55 -2.33
N SER A 149 36.15 29.27 -1.96
CA SER A 149 34.91 29.26 -2.76
C SER A 149 34.40 30.67 -3.03
N THR A 150 34.17 30.93 -4.31
CA THR A 150 33.53 32.14 -4.80
C THR A 150 32.07 31.81 -5.09
N CYS A 151 31.16 32.48 -4.41
CA CYS A 151 29.75 32.34 -4.72
C CYS A 151 29.30 33.49 -5.61
N MET A 152 28.85 33.16 -6.82
CA MET A 152 28.48 34.14 -7.84
C MET A 152 27.06 34.70 -7.61
N ALA A 153 26.82 35.91 -8.13
CA ALA A 153 25.48 36.48 -8.18
C ALA A 153 24.53 35.56 -8.95
N GLY A 154 23.31 35.39 -8.45
CA GLY A 154 22.31 34.45 -8.97
C GLY A 154 22.36 33.06 -8.32
N ASN A 155 23.41 32.71 -7.57
CA ASN A 155 23.41 31.49 -6.77
C ASN A 155 22.48 31.62 -5.56
N SER A 156 21.86 30.51 -5.15
CA SER A 156 21.09 30.46 -3.90
C SER A 156 21.98 30.76 -2.70
N VAL A 157 21.51 31.60 -1.77
CA VAL A 157 22.24 31.91 -0.53
C VAL A 157 22.54 30.63 0.26
N LEU A 158 21.56 29.72 0.36
CA LEU A 158 21.71 28.44 1.04
C LEU A 158 22.69 27.48 0.35
N ALA A 159 22.90 27.61 -0.96
CA ALA A 159 23.89 26.81 -1.68
C ALA A 159 25.33 27.25 -1.36
N CYS A 160 25.50 28.48 -0.87
CA CYS A 160 26.80 29.09 -0.61
C CYS A 160 27.20 29.07 0.86
N ASP A 161 26.31 28.62 1.75
CA ASP A 161 26.65 28.28 3.12
C ASP A 161 27.22 26.85 3.19
N PHE A 162 28.51 26.71 3.46
CA PHE A 162 29.21 25.42 3.56
C PHE A 162 28.62 24.47 4.59
N ASN A 163 28.10 24.98 5.71
CA ASN A 163 27.56 24.11 6.76
C ASN A 163 26.23 23.46 6.34
N HIS A 164 25.47 24.12 5.46
CA HIS A 164 24.14 23.67 5.04
C HIS A 164 24.09 23.20 3.57
N ASN A 165 25.19 23.31 2.83
CA ASN A 165 25.26 22.96 1.40
C ASN A 165 24.83 21.51 1.12
N TYR A 166 25.26 20.54 1.94
CA TYR A 166 24.84 19.15 1.77
C TYR A 166 23.34 18.95 1.95
N GLY A 167 22.73 19.58 2.96
CA GLY A 167 21.29 19.52 3.20
C GLY A 167 20.50 20.17 2.06
N PHE A 168 20.95 21.32 1.57
CA PHE A 168 20.35 22.03 0.44
C PHE A 168 20.45 21.23 -0.86
N LEU A 169 21.61 20.61 -1.13
CA LEU A 169 21.80 19.74 -2.29
C LEU A 169 20.86 18.55 -2.26
N MET A 170 20.74 17.87 -1.11
CA MET A 170 19.80 16.76 -0.94
C MET A 170 18.34 17.20 -1.12
N PHE A 171 17.98 18.37 -0.59
CA PHE A 171 16.67 18.99 -0.80
C PHE A 171 16.38 19.21 -2.30
N MET A 172 17.33 19.74 -3.06
CA MET A 172 17.17 19.98 -4.50
C MET A 172 17.04 18.67 -5.29
N ILE A 173 17.83 17.65 -4.94
CA ILE A 173 17.73 16.32 -5.57
C ILE A 173 16.33 15.73 -5.32
N TYR A 174 15.88 15.70 -4.07
CA TYR A 174 14.59 15.13 -3.72
C TYR A 174 13.42 15.86 -4.39
N ASN A 175 13.45 17.20 -4.43
CA ASN A 175 12.46 17.99 -5.16
C ASN A 175 12.46 17.67 -6.65
N THR A 176 13.64 17.59 -7.29
CA THR A 176 13.75 17.34 -8.73
C THR A 176 13.20 15.96 -9.09
N VAL A 177 13.46 14.94 -8.28
CA VAL A 177 12.90 13.60 -8.47
C VAL A 177 11.38 13.63 -8.29
N SER A 178 10.87 14.32 -7.27
CA SER A 178 9.43 14.45 -7.03
C SER A 178 8.70 15.20 -8.16
N PHE A 179 9.28 16.30 -8.63
CA PHE A 179 8.83 17.10 -9.77
C PHE A 179 8.75 16.24 -11.03
N THR A 180 9.85 15.58 -11.39
CA THR A 180 9.92 14.74 -12.59
C THR A 180 8.92 13.59 -12.53
N ALA A 181 8.81 12.91 -11.38
CA ALA A 181 7.86 11.83 -11.20
C ALA A 181 6.40 12.32 -11.28
N SER A 182 6.09 13.51 -10.75
CA SER A 182 4.75 14.11 -10.86
C SER A 182 4.40 14.50 -12.30
N LEU A 183 5.36 15.02 -13.07
CA LEU A 183 5.18 15.26 -14.50
C LEU A 183 4.93 13.96 -15.26
N CYS A 184 5.65 12.88 -14.95
CA CYS A 184 5.38 11.56 -15.52
C CYS A 184 3.93 11.11 -15.25
N VAL A 185 3.40 11.36 -14.05
CA VAL A 185 1.99 11.10 -13.73
C VAL A 185 1.06 11.93 -14.63
N VAL A 186 1.29 13.24 -14.73
CA VAL A 186 0.50 14.14 -15.60
C VAL A 186 0.54 13.67 -17.06
N PHE A 187 1.72 13.38 -17.60
CA PHE A 187 1.89 12.87 -18.97
C PHE A 187 1.13 11.57 -19.19
N LEU A 188 1.23 10.60 -18.27
CA LEU A 188 0.50 9.32 -18.36
C LEU A 188 -1.01 9.52 -18.33
N LEU A 189 -1.51 10.46 -17.53
CA LEU A 189 -2.94 10.77 -17.42
C LEU A 189 -3.46 11.56 -18.64
N ILE A 190 -2.65 12.45 -19.24
CA ILE A 190 -3.03 13.21 -20.44
C ILE A 190 -2.99 12.32 -21.70
N SER A 191 -2.03 11.40 -21.79
CA SER A 191 -1.80 10.55 -22.98
C SER A 191 -2.99 9.65 -23.37
N GLY A 192 -4.05 9.61 -22.56
CA GLY A 192 -5.28 8.88 -22.89
C GLY A 192 -5.10 7.36 -22.94
N PHE A 193 -3.97 6.84 -22.45
CA PHE A 193 -3.76 5.40 -22.39
C PHE A 193 -4.87 4.77 -21.55
N PRO A 194 -5.48 3.67 -22.03
CA PRO A 194 -6.51 2.99 -21.27
C PRO A 194 -5.89 2.51 -19.95
N LEU A 195 -6.30 3.10 -18.83
CA LEU A 195 -5.82 2.76 -17.46
C LEU A 195 -6.14 1.31 -17.07
N LYS A 196 -6.91 0.61 -17.91
CA LYS A 196 -7.11 -0.85 -17.89
C LYS A 196 -5.82 -1.62 -18.21
N ASN A 197 -4.86 -1.02 -18.94
CA ASN A 197 -3.58 -1.66 -19.23
C ASN A 197 -2.74 -1.81 -17.95
N LYS A 198 -2.35 -3.06 -17.66
CA LYS A 198 -1.58 -3.42 -16.45
C LYS A 198 -0.26 -2.67 -16.36
N VAL A 199 0.40 -2.40 -17.48
CA VAL A 199 1.68 -1.67 -17.52
C VAL A 199 1.48 -0.19 -17.18
N CYS A 200 0.53 0.48 -17.83
CA CYS A 200 0.24 1.89 -17.57
C CYS A 200 -0.20 2.12 -16.12
N MET A 201 -1.07 1.26 -15.59
CA MET A 201 -1.46 1.28 -14.18
C MET A 201 -0.25 1.13 -13.25
N CYS A 202 0.66 0.19 -13.57
CA CYS A 202 1.84 -0.02 -12.77
C CYS A 202 2.76 1.21 -12.80
N LEU A 203 3.07 1.74 -13.98
CA LEU A 203 3.88 2.95 -14.16
C LEU A 203 3.29 4.15 -13.42
N LEU A 204 1.97 4.33 -13.50
CA LEU A 204 1.26 5.40 -12.81
C LEU A 204 1.40 5.27 -11.28
N THR A 205 1.17 4.07 -10.74
CA THR A 205 1.35 3.80 -9.30
C THR A 205 2.79 4.04 -8.87
N PHE A 206 3.76 3.56 -9.65
CA PHE A 206 5.18 3.78 -9.38
C PHE A 206 5.54 5.26 -9.37
N ALA A 207 5.21 6.00 -10.42
CA ALA A 207 5.50 7.41 -10.53
C ALA A 207 4.84 8.21 -9.40
N MET A 208 3.59 7.90 -9.04
CA MET A 208 2.89 8.57 -7.94
C MET A 208 3.53 8.26 -6.58
N CYS A 209 3.82 7.00 -6.29
CA CYS A 209 4.50 6.59 -5.06
C CYS A 209 5.87 7.26 -4.95
N THR A 210 6.68 7.22 -6.02
CA THR A 210 7.97 7.90 -6.09
C THR A 210 7.81 9.40 -5.84
N SER A 211 6.88 10.06 -6.51
CA SER A 211 6.66 11.50 -6.34
C SER A 211 6.36 11.88 -4.88
N LEU A 212 5.45 11.15 -4.23
CA LEU A 212 5.07 11.38 -2.84
C LEU A 212 6.20 11.08 -1.85
N THR A 213 6.96 9.98 -2.04
CA THR A 213 8.07 9.65 -1.15
C THR A 213 9.17 10.68 -1.21
N PHE A 214 9.55 11.10 -2.43
CA PHE A 214 10.59 12.09 -2.62
C PHE A 214 10.14 13.49 -2.18
N LEU A 215 8.86 13.84 -2.32
CA LEU A 215 8.31 15.07 -1.75
C LEU A 215 8.43 15.09 -0.22
N ALA A 216 8.11 13.97 0.43
CA ALA A 216 8.22 13.87 1.87
C ALA A 216 9.69 13.87 2.35
N LEU A 217 10.61 13.26 1.59
CA LEU A 217 12.06 13.38 1.86
C LEU A 217 12.55 14.82 1.67
N ALA A 218 12.08 15.51 0.63
CA ALA A 218 12.39 16.92 0.40
C ALA A 218 11.94 17.78 1.60
N TYR A 219 10.73 17.54 2.11
CA TYR A 219 10.23 18.22 3.30
C TYR A 219 11.16 18.01 4.53
N LEU A 220 11.64 16.79 4.77
CA LEU A 220 12.60 16.53 5.86
C LEU A 220 13.90 17.30 5.69
N SER A 221 14.47 17.26 4.48
CA SER A 221 15.71 18.00 4.20
C SER A 221 15.51 19.51 4.35
N ALA A 222 14.35 20.04 3.95
CA ALA A 222 14.03 21.45 4.12
C ALA A 222 14.01 21.85 5.60
N LEU A 223 13.38 21.04 6.46
CA LEU A 223 13.37 21.29 7.92
C LEU A 223 14.79 21.33 8.50
N SER A 224 15.67 20.42 8.07
CA SER A 224 17.06 20.40 8.56
C SER A 224 17.89 21.61 8.10
N VAL A 225 17.56 22.20 6.96
CA VAL A 225 18.25 23.39 6.43
C VAL A 225 17.67 24.68 7.01
N LEU A 226 16.37 24.70 7.33
CA LEU A 226 15.66 25.91 7.77
C LEU A 226 15.71 26.15 9.28
N ILE A 227 15.86 25.12 10.09
CA ILE A 227 15.84 25.24 11.56
C ILE A 227 17.28 25.44 12.05
N PRO A 228 17.68 26.65 12.50
CA PRO A 228 19.03 26.88 12.98
C PRO A 228 19.20 26.23 14.36
N TYR A 229 20.30 25.52 14.55
CA TYR A 229 20.70 24.87 15.80
C TYR A 229 20.66 25.79 17.03
N THR A 230 20.72 27.11 16.83
CA THR A 230 20.84 28.12 17.89
C THR A 230 19.52 28.49 18.58
N PHE A 231 18.37 28.14 18.01
CA PHE A 231 17.05 28.55 18.56
C PHE A 231 16.37 27.50 19.44
N PHE A 232 16.81 26.24 19.35
CA PHE A 232 16.27 25.15 20.13
C PHE A 232 17.38 24.55 20.99
N ASP A 233 17.10 24.26 22.25
CA ASP A 233 17.97 23.38 23.04
C ASP A 233 18.27 22.14 22.20
N GLY A 234 19.54 21.69 22.17
CA GLY A 234 19.95 20.58 21.30
C GLY A 234 19.09 19.32 21.45
N PHE A 235 18.46 19.13 22.62
CA PHE A 235 17.46 18.09 22.85
C PHE A 235 16.20 18.25 21.99
N ALA A 236 15.61 19.45 21.91
CA ALA A 236 14.39 19.71 21.14
C ALA A 236 14.63 19.55 19.64
N TYR A 237 15.76 20.04 19.12
CA TYR A 237 16.15 19.84 17.71
C TYR A 237 16.30 18.34 17.37
N ASN A 238 17.03 17.60 18.20
CA ASN A 238 17.22 16.16 18.00
C ASN A 238 15.89 15.40 18.10
N ALA A 239 15.00 15.77 19.03
CA ALA A 239 13.68 15.18 19.15
C ALA A 239 12.83 15.42 17.89
N THR A 240 12.81 16.64 17.35
CA THR A 240 12.09 16.97 16.12
C THR A 240 12.60 16.16 14.94
N LEU A 241 13.93 16.05 14.75
CA LEU A 241 14.50 15.23 13.68
C LEU A 241 14.18 13.75 13.82
N VAL A 242 14.26 13.20 15.04
CA VAL A 242 13.95 11.79 15.31
C VAL A 242 12.47 11.51 15.02
N ILE A 243 11.55 12.35 15.52
CA ILE A 243 10.12 12.18 15.28
C ILE A 243 9.82 12.24 13.78
N SER A 244 10.36 13.25 13.08
CA SER A 244 10.15 13.44 11.65
C SER A 244 10.73 12.28 10.82
N GLY A 245 11.92 11.79 11.20
CA GLY A 245 12.55 10.62 10.59
C GLY A 245 11.76 9.32 10.82
N CYS A 246 11.23 9.10 12.02
CA CYS A 246 10.37 7.94 12.32
C CYS A 246 9.07 7.96 11.51
N VAL A 247 8.42 9.12 11.39
CA VAL A 247 7.22 9.28 10.55
C VAL A 247 7.55 8.95 9.10
N GLN A 248 8.67 9.44 8.58
CA GLN A 248 9.08 9.16 7.22
C GLN A 248 9.43 7.68 6.98
N LEU A 249 10.13 7.03 7.91
CA LEU A 249 10.41 5.60 7.84
C LEU A 249 9.10 4.80 7.78
N SER A 250 8.10 5.19 8.58
CA SER A 250 6.79 4.54 8.54
C SER A 250 6.11 4.67 7.17
N LEU A 251 6.18 5.85 6.54
CA LEU A 251 5.67 6.10 5.20
C LEU A 251 6.42 5.27 4.14
N MET A 252 7.75 5.19 4.24
CA MET A 252 8.59 4.42 3.32
C MET A 252 8.28 2.92 3.40
N VAL A 253 7.98 2.39 4.59
CA VAL A 253 7.53 0.99 4.75
C VAL A 253 6.20 0.76 4.03
N VAL A 254 5.22 1.66 4.22
CA VAL A 254 3.91 1.55 3.55
C VAL A 254 4.07 1.61 2.03
N VAL A 255 4.83 2.57 1.52
CA VAL A 255 5.06 2.71 0.08
C VAL A 255 5.82 1.50 -0.48
N SER A 256 6.85 1.02 0.23
CA SER A 256 7.59 -0.19 -0.16
C SER A 256 6.66 -1.40 -0.25
N MET A 257 5.76 -1.60 0.73
CA MET A 257 4.76 -2.67 0.68
C MET A 257 3.83 -2.53 -0.54
N VAL A 258 3.34 -1.33 -0.84
CA VAL A 258 2.50 -1.07 -2.01
C VAL A 258 3.25 -1.38 -3.31
N LEU A 259 4.48 -0.89 -3.45
CA LEU A 259 5.33 -1.14 -4.62
C LEU A 259 5.63 -2.63 -4.78
N LEU A 260 5.95 -3.34 -3.69
CA LEU A 260 6.16 -4.79 -3.70
C LEU A 260 4.92 -5.55 -4.18
N ILE A 261 3.73 -5.16 -3.73
CA ILE A 261 2.48 -5.80 -4.19
C ILE A 261 2.28 -5.58 -5.70
N HIS A 262 2.52 -4.35 -6.19
CA HIS A 262 2.36 -4.02 -7.60
C HIS A 262 3.44 -4.67 -8.48
N THR A 263 4.71 -4.74 -8.04
CA THR A 263 5.77 -5.46 -8.75
C THR A 263 5.48 -6.94 -8.88
N ILE A 264 5.13 -7.61 -7.77
CA ILE A 264 4.83 -9.06 -7.78
C ILE A 264 3.69 -9.36 -8.74
N ARG A 265 2.65 -8.51 -8.77
CA ARG A 265 1.54 -8.67 -9.73
C ARG A 265 1.98 -8.48 -11.18
N LEU A 266 2.83 -7.50 -11.46
CA LEU A 266 3.34 -7.24 -12.80
C LEU A 266 4.26 -8.37 -13.27
N LEU A 267 5.18 -8.82 -12.41
CA LEU A 267 6.06 -9.98 -12.65
C LEU A 267 5.24 -11.25 -12.90
N ALA A 268 4.26 -11.56 -12.05
CA ALA A 268 3.40 -12.72 -12.24
C ALA A 268 2.62 -12.67 -13.56
N TRP A 269 2.12 -11.49 -13.94
CA TRP A 269 1.45 -11.29 -15.22
C TRP A 269 2.41 -11.46 -16.41
N LEU A 270 3.61 -10.89 -16.34
CA LEU A 270 4.65 -11.03 -17.38
C LEU A 270 5.04 -12.49 -17.57
N VAL A 271 5.30 -13.22 -16.48
CA VAL A 271 5.66 -14.65 -16.54
C VAL A 271 4.55 -15.47 -17.21
N VAL A 272 3.28 -15.22 -16.85
CA VAL A 272 2.14 -15.91 -17.48
C VAL A 272 2.02 -15.55 -18.97
N LYS A 273 2.25 -14.29 -19.33
CA LYS A 273 2.18 -13.83 -20.72
C LYS A 273 3.29 -14.43 -21.58
N ILE A 274 4.53 -14.42 -21.08
CA ILE A 274 5.69 -15.04 -21.73
C ILE A 274 5.45 -16.53 -21.91
N ARG A 275 5.02 -17.25 -20.86
CA ARG A 275 4.73 -18.70 -20.95
C ARG A 275 3.69 -19.02 -22.03
N LYS A 276 2.61 -18.23 -22.13
CA LYS A 276 1.60 -18.41 -23.18
C LYS A 276 2.17 -18.17 -24.57
N PHE A 277 3.03 -17.17 -24.72
CA PHE A 277 3.68 -16.84 -25.98
C PHE A 277 4.67 -17.93 -26.42
N THR A 278 5.49 -18.44 -25.49
CA THR A 278 6.40 -19.57 -25.77
C THR A 278 5.63 -20.82 -26.19
N LEU A 279 4.54 -21.15 -25.50
CA LEU A 279 3.67 -22.29 -25.87
C LEU A 279 2.98 -22.08 -27.23
N TYR A 280 2.67 -20.84 -27.60
CA TYR A 280 2.11 -20.52 -28.90
C TYR A 280 3.14 -20.74 -30.02
N ILE A 281 4.39 -20.32 -29.83
CA ILE A 281 5.49 -20.56 -30.78
C ILE A 281 5.75 -22.06 -30.95
N GLN A 282 5.81 -22.82 -29.85
CA GLN A 282 6.01 -24.27 -29.90
C GLN A 282 4.90 -25.06 -30.59
N ARG A 283 3.68 -24.50 -30.71
CA ARG A 283 2.58 -25.14 -31.45
C ARG A 283 2.54 -24.78 -32.94
N ARG A 284 3.37 -23.83 -33.37
CA ARG A 284 3.43 -23.35 -34.76
C ARG A 284 4.61 -23.92 -35.54
N GLN A 285 5.57 -24.54 -34.85
CA GLN A 285 6.61 -25.38 -35.42
C GLN A 285 6.13 -26.84 -35.41
#